data_AF-A0A7Z9P2Z2-F1
#
_entry.id   AF-A0A7Z9P2Z2-F1
#
_cell.length_a   1.000
_cell.length_b   1.000
_cell.length_c   1.000
_cell.angle_alpha   90.00
_cell.angle_beta   90.00
_cell.angle_gamma   90.00
#
_symmetry.space_group_name_H-M   'P 1'
#
loop_
_entity.id
_entity.type
_entity.pdbx_description
1 polymer ?
#
loop_
_entity_poly.entity_id
_entity_poly.type
_entity_poly.pdbx_seq_one_letter_code
_entity_poly.pdbx_strand_id
1 'polypeptide(L)'
;MKDSSATSKKFSSTTKRTLLTLGFVGFTVGILLSVSSNENAARVERSQELQTEEAQSTPMEKEGESVWLQFLPKTSIEKRDAIRATRQNELAEMISTFAGVKHSTVLLSDAQQRGIGQPHIVMSACVMVEPEDGALSSITLLAIRTIVADATSGLLVENVHVINSQVGAIVTGNNRVATRKNRASAARKRIEMALGLTMATVSVKMQSDNAITEYIPWFDDATPIVRVTLPNSWVQKRASQVGTEETVLASVIALAKEAVPTATVSITLVQDAVIATPLFVTKESYAKQIAIGIGLAAVLLSGFVADRRRRPQEITIIKNAESPEEEARKILELEHSLARHAIDALGGVRKVEVLRAIINSEELVEDMPVVEVKQGTQLELTKCG
;
A
#
# COMPACT_ATOMS: atom_id res chain seq x y z
N MET A 1 72.03 -38.68 12.08
CA MET A 1 72.81 -38.21 10.93
C MET A 1 72.12 -38.68 9.64
N LYS A 2 71.81 -37.72 8.75
CA LYS A 2 71.42 -37.82 7.32
C LYS A 2 70.08 -38.49 7.00
N ASP A 3 69.00 -37.72 6.76
CA ASP A 3 68.59 -36.94 5.56
C ASP A 3 67.72 -37.80 4.63
N SER A 4 66.40 -37.51 4.54
CA SER A 4 65.70 -36.82 3.42
C SER A 4 65.61 -37.71 2.16
N SER A 5 64.56 -37.86 1.36
CA SER A 5 63.26 -37.23 1.05
C SER A 5 62.62 -38.20 0.01
N ALA A 6 61.32 -38.31 -0.32
CA ALA A 6 60.50 -37.38 -1.06
C ALA A 6 59.24 -38.12 -1.59
N THR A 7 58.08 -37.51 -1.35
CA THR A 7 56.95 -37.27 -2.27
C THR A 7 56.24 -38.39 -3.08
N SER A 8 54.95 -38.52 -2.74
CA SER A 8 53.81 -39.00 -3.52
C SER A 8 53.28 -37.95 -4.54
N LYS A 9 52.82 -38.41 -5.73
CA LYS A 9 52.00 -37.76 -6.79
C LYS A 9 51.51 -38.89 -7.73
N LYS A 10 50.35 -38.96 -8.41
CA LYS A 10 49.18 -38.11 -8.75
C LYS A 10 48.05 -39.06 -9.23
N PHE A 11 46.80 -38.93 -8.75
CA PHE A 11 45.64 -38.31 -9.44
C PHE A 11 45.29 -38.81 -10.85
N SER A 12 44.19 -39.56 -10.95
CA SER A 12 43.44 -39.86 -12.17
C SER A 12 42.46 -38.73 -12.46
N SER A 13 42.47 -38.19 -13.68
CA SER A 13 41.64 -37.06 -14.09
C SER A 13 41.14 -37.22 -15.52
N THR A 14 40.07 -38.00 -15.77
CA THR A 14 39.42 -38.01 -17.10
C THR A 14 38.05 -38.68 -17.06
N THR A 15 37.06 -38.14 -16.34
CA THR A 15 35.64 -38.59 -16.53
C THR A 15 34.56 -37.61 -16.05
N LYS A 16 34.80 -36.29 -16.12
CA LYS A 16 33.77 -35.29 -15.71
C LYS A 16 33.75 -34.03 -16.60
N ARG A 17 33.84 -34.17 -17.93
CA ARG A 17 33.79 -33.00 -18.84
C ARG A 17 32.85 -33.09 -20.05
N THR A 18 31.97 -34.09 -20.15
CA THR A 18 31.11 -34.28 -21.34
C THR A 18 29.60 -34.22 -21.08
N LEU A 19 29.15 -33.84 -19.88
CA LEU A 19 27.70 -33.83 -19.54
C LEU A 19 27.14 -32.48 -19.09
N LEU A 20 27.95 -31.41 -19.09
CA LEU A 20 27.53 -30.07 -18.65
C LEU A 20 27.49 -29.01 -19.76
N THR A 21 27.81 -29.36 -21.00
CA THR A 21 27.84 -28.43 -22.14
C THR A 21 26.64 -28.53 -23.09
N LEU A 22 25.69 -29.44 -22.82
CA LEU A 22 24.45 -29.59 -23.60
C LEU A 22 23.21 -28.95 -22.96
N GLY A 23 23.29 -28.53 -21.69
CA GLY A 23 22.17 -27.96 -20.94
C GLY A 23 22.05 -26.43 -20.94
N PHE A 24 23.01 -25.71 -21.52
CA PHE A 24 23.07 -24.23 -21.43
C PHE A 24 22.90 -23.49 -22.76
N VAL A 25 22.83 -24.20 -23.89
CA VAL A 25 22.68 -23.60 -25.24
C VAL A 25 21.22 -23.61 -25.72
N GLY A 26 20.34 -24.41 -25.12
CA GLY A 26 18.93 -24.53 -25.53
C GLY A 26 17.96 -23.47 -24.96
N PHE A 27 18.37 -22.66 -23.99
CA PHE A 27 17.45 -21.74 -23.30
C PHE A 27 17.65 -20.25 -23.67
N THR A 28 18.78 -19.90 -24.30
CA THR A 28 19.04 -18.52 -24.77
C THR A 28 18.52 -18.24 -26.18
N VAL A 29 18.13 -19.27 -26.95
CA VAL A 29 17.53 -19.12 -28.30
C VAL A 29 16.01 -18.91 -28.25
N GLY A 30 15.35 -19.21 -27.12
CA GLY A 30 13.89 -19.08 -26.97
C GLY A 30 13.38 -17.68 -26.61
N ILE A 31 14.26 -16.73 -26.28
CA ILE A 31 13.87 -15.37 -25.84
C ILE A 31 14.01 -14.33 -26.99
N LEU A 32 14.55 -14.72 -28.16
CA LEU A 32 14.76 -13.83 -29.30
C LEU A 32 13.78 -14.03 -30.47
N LEU A 33 12.74 -14.86 -30.32
CA LEU A 33 11.72 -15.12 -31.35
C LEU A 33 10.27 -14.74 -30.95
N SER A 34 10.07 -13.96 -29.88
CA SER A 34 8.73 -13.43 -29.52
C SER A 34 8.56 -11.93 -29.76
N VAL A 35 9.47 -11.29 -30.49
CA VAL A 35 9.34 -9.91 -30.98
C VAL A 35 9.54 -9.91 -32.49
N SER A 36 8.48 -10.25 -33.23
CA SER A 36 8.26 -9.85 -34.63
C SER A 36 7.06 -10.62 -35.19
N SER A 37 6.19 -9.92 -35.94
CA SER A 37 4.88 -10.31 -36.49
C SER A 37 3.73 -9.96 -35.54
N ASN A 38 2.83 -9.02 -35.85
CA ASN A 38 2.24 -8.78 -37.16
C ASN A 38 1.71 -7.33 -37.25
N GLU A 39 2.39 -6.50 -38.04
CA GLU A 39 1.83 -5.30 -38.67
C GLU A 39 1.46 -5.64 -40.13
N ASN A 40 0.42 -4.94 -40.62
CA ASN A 40 -0.14 -4.82 -41.97
C ASN A 40 -1.52 -5.49 -42.11
N ALA A 41 -2.62 -4.74 -42.02
CA ALA A 41 -3.14 -3.74 -42.97
C ALA A 41 -3.81 -4.35 -44.23
N ALA A 42 -5.14 -4.28 -44.26
CA ALA A 42 -6.03 -3.97 -45.41
C ALA A 42 -7.48 -4.36 -44.99
N ARG A 43 -8.36 -3.43 -44.61
CA ARG A 43 -9.16 -2.52 -45.46
C ARG A 43 -10.10 -3.26 -46.41
N VAL A 44 -11.39 -3.39 -46.05
CA VAL A 44 -12.54 -3.24 -46.98
C VAL A 44 -13.74 -2.70 -46.18
N GLU A 45 -14.40 -1.73 -46.83
CA GLU A 45 -15.54 -0.93 -46.40
C GLU A 45 -16.77 -1.71 -45.96
N ARG A 46 -17.47 -1.19 -44.95
CA ARG A 46 -18.93 -1.16 -44.98
C ARG A 46 -19.45 0.05 -44.20
N SER A 47 -19.78 1.08 -44.96
CA SER A 47 -20.64 2.19 -44.56
C SER A 47 -22.07 1.67 -44.36
N GLN A 48 -22.65 1.96 -43.20
CA GLN A 48 -24.09 2.18 -42.95
C GLN A 48 -24.17 2.72 -41.51
N GLU A 49 -24.17 4.03 -41.31
CA GLU A 49 -25.38 4.87 -41.27
C GLU A 49 -26.48 4.28 -40.38
N LEU A 50 -26.44 4.64 -39.09
CA LEU A 50 -27.60 4.91 -38.24
C LEU A 50 -27.08 5.78 -37.06
N GLN A 51 -27.08 7.10 -37.26
CA GLN A 51 -27.91 8.06 -36.50
C GLN A 51 -27.73 7.92 -34.97
N THR A 52 -26.84 8.70 -34.36
CA THR A 52 -27.11 10.07 -33.88
C THR A 52 -28.23 10.11 -32.83
N GLU A 53 -27.85 9.88 -31.57
CA GLU A 53 -28.41 10.58 -30.42
C GLU A 53 -27.25 11.29 -29.70
N GLU A 54 -26.64 12.23 -30.42
CA GLU A 54 -26.10 13.41 -29.76
C GLU A 54 -27.30 14.19 -29.23
N ALA A 55 -27.27 14.49 -27.93
CA ALA A 55 -28.13 15.50 -27.35
C ALA A 55 -27.90 16.81 -28.14
N GLN A 56 -28.82 17.07 -29.06
CA GLN A 56 -29.05 18.38 -29.66
C GLN A 56 -29.39 19.36 -28.53
N SER A 57 -28.36 19.94 -27.89
CA SER A 57 -28.45 21.37 -27.63
C SER A 57 -28.33 22.01 -29.01
N THR A 58 -29.46 22.45 -29.53
CA THR A 58 -29.54 23.44 -30.60
C THR A 58 -28.35 24.41 -30.52
N PRO A 59 -27.71 24.78 -31.65
CA PRO A 59 -27.05 26.06 -31.68
C PRO A 59 -28.20 27.06 -31.57
N MET A 60 -28.52 27.49 -30.34
CA MET A 60 -28.94 28.87 -30.18
C MET A 60 -27.77 29.66 -30.75
N GLU A 61 -27.92 30.02 -32.02
CA GLU A 61 -27.63 31.34 -32.52
C GLU A 61 -27.45 32.27 -31.32
N LYS A 62 -26.21 32.72 -31.08
CA LYS A 62 -25.95 33.81 -30.14
C LYS A 62 -26.55 35.08 -30.74
N GLU A 63 -27.86 35.09 -30.93
CA GLU A 63 -28.67 36.29 -31.10
C GLU A 63 -28.64 37.02 -29.76
N GLY A 64 -27.77 38.02 -29.71
CA GLY A 64 -27.85 39.05 -28.69
C GLY A 64 -27.30 38.66 -27.32
N GLU A 65 -26.04 38.23 -27.25
CA GLU A 65 -25.22 38.77 -26.15
C GLU A 65 -25.18 40.28 -26.39
N SER A 66 -26.14 41.00 -25.80
CA SER A 66 -26.26 42.43 -25.99
C SER A 66 -24.89 43.04 -25.68
N VAL A 67 -24.34 43.77 -26.66
CA VAL A 67 -23.05 44.45 -26.55
C VAL A 67 -22.96 45.27 -25.24
N TRP A 68 -24.11 45.70 -24.72
CA TRP A 68 -24.31 46.34 -23.42
C TRP A 68 -23.96 45.50 -22.18
N LEU A 69 -24.18 44.17 -22.18
CA LEU A 69 -23.82 43.30 -21.05
C LEU A 69 -22.30 43.23 -20.83
N GLN A 70 -21.49 43.45 -21.88
CA GLN A 70 -20.02 43.57 -21.74
C GLN A 70 -19.59 44.86 -21.03
N PHE A 71 -20.44 45.90 -21.02
CA PHE A 71 -20.17 47.19 -20.38
C PHE A 71 -20.74 47.30 -18.96
N LEU A 72 -21.50 46.31 -18.48
CA LEU A 72 -21.95 46.30 -17.09
C LEU A 72 -20.76 46.02 -16.15
N PRO A 73 -20.61 46.78 -15.06
CA PRO A 73 -19.54 46.53 -14.11
C PRO A 73 -19.76 45.17 -13.43
N LYS A 74 -18.84 44.23 -13.68
CA LYS A 74 -18.83 42.93 -13.00
C LYS A 74 -18.89 43.11 -11.49
N THR A 75 -19.75 42.31 -10.84
CA THR A 75 -19.86 42.33 -9.38
C THR A 75 -18.54 41.91 -8.73
N SER A 76 -18.30 42.30 -7.47
CA SER A 76 -17.12 41.88 -6.73
C SER A 76 -17.04 40.35 -6.53
N ILE A 77 -18.19 39.66 -6.58
CA ILE A 77 -18.27 38.20 -6.54
C ILE A 77 -17.79 37.63 -7.87
N GLU A 78 -18.36 38.10 -8.99
CA GLU A 78 -18.01 37.63 -10.33
C GLU A 78 -16.53 37.87 -10.67
N LYS A 79 -15.96 39.02 -10.25
CA LYS A 79 -14.51 39.27 -10.40
C LYS A 79 -13.66 38.28 -9.61
N ARG A 80 -14.07 37.91 -8.39
CA ARG A 80 -13.35 36.93 -7.57
C ARG A 80 -13.47 35.53 -8.15
N ASP A 81 -14.66 35.15 -8.60
CA ASP A 81 -14.90 33.84 -9.22
C ASP A 81 -14.12 33.70 -10.53
N ALA A 82 -14.05 34.75 -11.35
CA ALA A 82 -13.22 34.77 -12.55
C ALA A 82 -11.73 34.57 -12.22
N ILE A 83 -11.20 35.30 -11.23
CA ILE A 83 -9.81 35.12 -10.79
C ILE A 83 -9.57 33.70 -10.27
N ARG A 84 -10.54 33.12 -9.53
CA ARG A 84 -10.44 31.75 -9.02
C ARG A 84 -10.42 30.73 -10.15
N ALA A 85 -11.31 30.86 -11.12
CA ALA A 85 -11.35 29.98 -12.29
C ALA A 85 -10.05 30.05 -13.09
N THR A 86 -9.50 31.25 -13.31
CA THR A 86 -8.19 31.42 -13.96
C THR A 86 -7.09 30.69 -13.19
N ARG A 87 -7.03 30.84 -11.87
CA ARG A 87 -6.03 30.16 -11.03
C ARG A 87 -6.20 28.64 -11.03
N GLN A 88 -7.44 28.15 -10.99
CA GLN A 88 -7.73 26.71 -11.07
C GLN A 88 -7.21 26.12 -12.38
N ASN A 89 -7.42 26.81 -13.50
CA ASN A 89 -6.91 26.39 -14.81
C ASN A 89 -5.38 26.44 -14.88
N GLU A 90 -4.76 27.49 -14.35
CA GLU A 90 -3.30 27.62 -14.29
C GLU A 90 -2.66 26.49 -13.46
N LEU A 91 -3.23 26.19 -12.29
CA LEU A 91 -2.77 25.08 -11.45
C LEU A 91 -2.99 23.73 -12.13
N ALA A 92 -4.13 23.55 -12.81
CA ALA A 92 -4.41 22.34 -13.55
C ALA A 92 -3.40 22.11 -14.69
N GLU A 93 -3.02 23.17 -15.41
CA GLU A 93 -1.99 23.11 -16.45
C GLU A 93 -0.59 22.86 -15.87
N MET A 94 -0.27 23.48 -14.73
CA MET A 94 1.00 23.23 -14.06
C MET A 94 1.13 21.78 -13.58
N ILE A 95 0.06 21.22 -13.01
CA ILE A 95 0.03 19.84 -12.51
C ILE A 95 0.10 18.82 -13.66
N SER A 96 -0.46 19.12 -14.83
CA SER A 96 -0.37 18.22 -15.98
C SER A 96 1.05 18.09 -16.53
N THR A 97 1.97 18.97 -16.16
CA THR A 97 3.41 18.83 -16.51
C THR A 97 4.16 17.80 -15.66
N PHE A 98 3.55 17.27 -14.59
CA PHE A 98 4.19 16.27 -13.75
C PHE A 98 4.33 14.94 -14.49
N ALA A 99 5.46 14.26 -14.27
CA ALA A 99 5.72 12.95 -14.86
C ALA A 99 4.63 11.94 -14.45
N GLY A 100 4.00 11.33 -15.46
CA GLY A 100 2.93 10.35 -15.29
C GLY A 100 1.55 10.95 -15.07
N VAL A 101 1.35 12.27 -15.20
CA VAL A 101 0.03 12.91 -15.18
C VAL A 101 -0.39 13.23 -16.61
N LYS A 102 -1.52 12.68 -17.05
CA LYS A 102 -2.11 12.96 -18.38
C LYS A 102 -3.06 14.15 -18.34
N HIS A 103 -3.91 14.21 -17.33
CA HIS A 103 -4.86 15.31 -17.15
C HIS A 103 -5.03 15.62 -15.66
N SER A 104 -5.29 16.88 -15.34
CA SER A 104 -5.60 17.29 -13.98
C SER A 104 -6.67 18.36 -13.94
N THR A 105 -7.48 18.34 -12.89
CA THR A 105 -8.50 19.34 -12.61
C THR A 105 -8.34 19.78 -11.17
N VAL A 106 -8.33 21.10 -10.94
CA VAL A 106 -8.18 21.67 -9.59
C VAL A 106 -9.45 22.43 -9.24
N LEU A 107 -10.01 22.11 -8.08
CA LEU A 107 -11.11 22.83 -7.47
C LEU A 107 -10.64 23.44 -6.17
N LEU A 108 -10.77 24.76 -6.07
CA LEU A 108 -10.44 25.55 -4.87
C LEU A 108 -11.74 25.99 -4.21
N SER A 109 -11.87 25.76 -2.90
CA SER A 109 -13.00 26.30 -2.13
C SER A 109 -12.84 27.80 -1.88
N ASP A 110 -13.96 28.48 -1.66
CA ASP A 110 -13.97 29.91 -1.39
C ASP A 110 -13.74 30.16 0.11
N ALA A 111 -12.69 30.92 0.43
CA ALA A 111 -12.48 31.46 1.77
C ALA A 111 -13.45 32.64 1.99
N GLN A 112 -14.76 32.35 2.07
CA GLN A 112 -15.74 33.39 2.35
C GLN A 112 -15.64 33.82 3.81
N GLN A 113 -15.13 35.02 4.05
CA GLN A 113 -15.53 35.79 5.24
C GLN A 113 -17.01 36.15 5.08
N ARG A 114 -17.89 35.27 5.53
CA ARG A 114 -19.33 35.52 5.51
C ARG A 114 -19.74 36.43 6.67
N GLY A 115 -19.52 37.74 6.53
CA GLY A 115 -20.04 38.73 7.48
C GLY A 115 -19.60 38.57 8.95
N ILE A 116 -20.15 39.40 9.83
CA ILE A 116 -19.88 39.35 11.27
C ILE A 116 -20.68 38.19 11.88
N GLY A 117 -20.02 37.31 12.63
CA GLY A 117 -20.67 36.24 13.42
C GLY A 117 -20.77 34.87 12.75
N GLN A 118 -20.29 34.68 11.52
CA GLN A 118 -20.21 33.35 10.92
C GLN A 118 -18.87 32.67 11.20
N PRO A 119 -18.84 31.33 11.32
CA PRO A 119 -17.61 30.59 11.53
C PRO A 119 -16.65 30.79 10.36
N HIS A 120 -15.36 30.96 10.68
CA HIS A 120 -14.30 31.05 9.69
C HIS A 120 -14.14 29.69 8.99
N ILE A 121 -14.45 29.63 7.69
CA ILE A 121 -14.24 28.43 6.87
C ILE A 121 -12.81 28.47 6.35
N VAL A 122 -12.02 27.46 6.71
CA VAL A 122 -10.66 27.29 6.19
C VAL A 122 -10.72 26.91 4.71
N MET A 123 -9.80 27.46 3.93
CA MET A 123 -9.70 27.13 2.52
C MET A 123 -9.22 25.69 2.34
N SER A 124 -9.75 25.03 1.32
CA SER A 124 -9.49 23.65 0.94
C SER A 124 -9.37 23.53 -0.58
N ALA A 125 -8.69 22.48 -1.04
CA ALA A 125 -8.56 22.20 -2.47
C ALA A 125 -8.76 20.72 -2.76
N CYS A 126 -9.44 20.42 -3.86
CA CYS A 126 -9.54 19.07 -4.43
C CYS A 126 -8.85 19.07 -5.79
N VAL A 127 -7.86 18.20 -5.94
CA VAL A 127 -7.12 17.98 -7.19
C VAL A 127 -7.48 16.60 -7.70
N MET A 128 -8.12 16.53 -8.86
CA MET A 128 -8.32 15.28 -9.57
C MET A 128 -7.19 15.10 -10.57
N VAL A 129 -6.58 13.93 -10.58
CA VAL A 129 -5.44 13.61 -11.43
C VAL A 129 -5.71 12.32 -12.18
N GLU A 130 -5.65 12.38 -13.49
CA GLU A 130 -5.67 11.23 -14.39
C GLU A 130 -4.22 10.84 -14.72
N PRO A 131 -3.74 9.70 -14.22
CA PRO A 131 -2.41 9.23 -14.55
C PRO A 131 -2.32 8.73 -16.00
N GLU A 132 -1.13 8.85 -16.58
CA GLU A 132 -0.81 8.30 -17.90
C GLU A 132 -0.77 6.76 -17.86
N ASP A 133 -0.01 6.20 -16.91
CA ASP A 133 0.13 4.76 -16.70
C ASP A 133 0.06 4.40 -15.20
N GLY A 134 -1.06 3.79 -14.78
CA GLY A 134 -1.19 3.18 -13.45
C GLY A 134 -1.23 4.18 -12.27
N ALA A 135 -0.86 3.73 -11.08
CA ALA A 135 -0.94 4.56 -9.88
C ALA A 135 0.25 5.53 -9.75
N LEU A 136 -0.04 6.81 -9.51
CA LEU A 136 0.99 7.82 -9.22
C LEU A 136 1.80 7.50 -7.97
N SER A 137 3.10 7.82 -8.01
CA SER A 137 3.98 7.71 -6.85
C SER A 137 3.51 8.62 -5.70
N SER A 138 3.70 8.15 -4.47
CA SER A 138 3.39 8.94 -3.26
C SER A 138 4.18 10.25 -3.19
N ILE A 139 5.37 10.29 -3.80
CA ILE A 139 6.22 11.49 -3.88
C ILE A 139 5.59 12.51 -4.82
N THR A 140 5.11 12.08 -5.99
CA THR A 140 4.41 12.93 -6.96
C THR A 140 3.14 13.52 -6.34
N LEU A 141 2.35 12.69 -5.66
CA LEU A 141 1.12 13.13 -5.00
C LEU A 141 1.40 14.13 -3.88
N LEU A 142 2.50 13.97 -3.13
CA LEU A 142 2.93 14.95 -2.13
C LEU A 142 3.36 16.27 -2.79
N ALA A 143 4.16 16.20 -3.86
CA ALA A 143 4.62 17.38 -4.58
C ALA A 143 3.45 18.21 -5.15
N ILE A 144 2.45 17.55 -5.74
CA ILE A 144 1.21 18.19 -6.22
C ILE A 144 0.53 18.97 -5.09
N ARG A 145 0.43 18.39 -3.89
CA ARG A 145 -0.18 19.09 -2.74
C ARG A 145 0.61 20.30 -2.29
N THR A 146 1.93 20.15 -2.21
CA THR A 146 2.81 21.24 -1.78
C THR A 146 2.71 22.41 -2.75
N ILE A 147 2.74 22.15 -4.07
CA ILE A 147 2.59 23.20 -5.07
C ILE A 147 1.23 23.89 -4.97
N VAL A 148 0.14 23.14 -4.84
CA VAL A 148 -1.21 23.73 -4.75
C VAL A 148 -1.36 24.58 -3.48
N ALA A 149 -0.82 24.11 -2.35
CA ALA A 149 -0.82 24.86 -1.10
C ALA A 149 0.04 26.13 -1.18
N ASP A 150 1.25 26.03 -1.75
CA ASP A 150 2.18 27.16 -1.86
C ASP A 150 1.67 28.23 -2.85
N ALA A 151 1.01 27.80 -3.93
CA ALA A 151 0.44 28.70 -4.91
C ALA A 151 -0.84 29.42 -4.41
N THR A 152 -1.47 28.91 -3.35
CA THR A 152 -2.74 29.45 -2.84
C THR A 152 -2.59 29.97 -1.41
N SER A 153 -2.48 31.29 -1.26
CA SER A 153 -2.30 31.92 0.06
C SER A 153 -3.40 31.53 1.05
N GLY A 154 -3.01 31.00 2.22
CA GLY A 154 -3.93 30.54 3.26
C GLY A 154 -4.41 29.09 3.10
N LEU A 155 -3.93 28.37 2.08
CA LEU A 155 -4.19 26.94 1.92
C LEU A 155 -3.10 26.14 2.66
N LEU A 156 -3.50 25.31 3.61
CA LEU A 156 -2.58 24.36 4.25
C LEU A 156 -2.45 23.11 3.39
N VAL A 157 -1.24 22.52 3.33
CA VAL A 157 -0.96 21.26 2.61
C VAL A 157 -1.89 20.13 3.05
N GLU A 158 -2.32 20.15 4.32
CA GLU A 158 -3.24 19.17 4.92
C GLU A 158 -4.67 19.25 4.35
N ASN A 159 -5.08 20.43 3.88
CA ASN A 159 -6.39 20.72 3.31
C ASN A 159 -6.43 20.50 1.78
N VAL A 160 -5.37 19.95 1.19
CA VAL A 160 -5.32 19.57 -0.22
C VAL A 160 -5.56 18.08 -0.37
N HIS A 161 -6.64 17.73 -1.05
CA HIS A 161 -7.04 16.37 -1.35
C HIS A 161 -6.67 16.05 -2.79
N VAL A 162 -5.93 14.96 -3.01
CA VAL A 162 -5.56 14.53 -4.37
C VAL A 162 -6.23 13.18 -4.66
N ILE A 163 -7.02 13.14 -5.73
CA ILE A 163 -7.83 11.99 -6.13
C ILE A 163 -7.26 11.45 -7.43
N ASN A 164 -6.85 10.17 -7.42
CA ASN A 164 -6.50 9.47 -8.66
C ASN A 164 -7.79 8.99 -9.34
N SER A 165 -8.08 9.49 -10.55
CA SER A 165 -9.34 9.20 -11.26
C SER A 165 -9.48 7.73 -11.69
N GLN A 166 -8.39 7.02 -11.95
CA GLN A 166 -8.44 5.61 -12.39
C GLN A 166 -8.64 4.63 -11.23
N VAL A 167 -8.08 4.93 -10.07
CA VAL A 167 -8.11 4.03 -8.89
C VAL A 167 -9.23 4.41 -7.92
N GLY A 168 -9.76 5.64 -8.02
CA GLY A 168 -10.65 6.21 -7.00
C GLY A 168 -9.96 6.40 -5.65
N ALA A 169 -8.63 6.24 -5.59
CA ALA A 169 -7.85 6.38 -4.38
C ALA A 169 -7.71 7.86 -4.03
N ILE A 170 -8.34 8.27 -2.94
CA ILE A 170 -8.16 9.58 -2.34
C ILE A 170 -6.92 9.49 -1.46
N VAL A 171 -5.87 10.20 -1.85
CA VAL A 171 -4.79 10.47 -0.93
C VAL A 171 -5.17 11.79 -0.27
N THR A 172 -5.45 11.75 1.04
CA THR A 172 -5.64 12.94 1.88
C THR A 172 -4.34 13.36 2.57
N GLY A 173 -4.17 14.65 2.88
CA GLY A 173 -3.03 15.20 3.62
C GLY A 173 -2.78 14.50 4.95
N ASN A 174 -3.86 14.10 5.61
CA ASN A 174 -3.85 13.42 6.90
C ASN A 174 -3.91 11.91 6.72
N ASN A 175 -2.82 11.28 6.28
CA ASN A 175 -2.65 9.84 6.46
C ASN A 175 -2.42 9.56 7.95
N ARG A 176 -3.52 9.46 8.71
CA ARG A 176 -3.56 9.25 10.18
C ARG A 176 -2.74 8.05 10.62
N VAL A 177 -2.67 7.02 9.77
CA VAL A 177 -1.85 5.83 10.01
C VAL A 177 -0.37 6.18 9.92
N ALA A 178 0.03 6.98 8.93
CA ALA A 178 1.40 7.45 8.78
C ALA A 178 1.82 8.41 9.91
N THR A 179 0.97 9.37 10.29
CA THR A 179 1.27 10.30 11.39
C THR A 179 1.38 9.58 12.74
N ARG A 180 0.49 8.64 13.05
CA ARG A 180 0.58 7.80 14.26
C ARG A 180 1.81 6.91 14.25
N LYS A 181 2.16 6.30 13.10
CA LYS A 181 3.39 5.51 12.96
C LYS A 181 4.63 6.36 13.17
N ASN A 182 4.67 7.57 12.62
CA ASN A 182 5.78 8.51 12.80
C ASN A 182 5.90 8.95 14.26
N ARG A 183 4.81 9.33 14.92
CA ARG A 183 4.82 9.69 16.35
C ARG A 183 5.23 8.50 17.23
N ALA A 184 4.75 7.29 16.94
CA ALA A 184 5.15 6.08 17.65
C ALA A 184 6.65 5.81 17.48
N SER A 185 7.19 5.98 16.27
CA SER A 185 8.62 5.80 15.99
C SER A 185 9.49 6.84 16.70
N ALA A 186 9.04 8.10 16.75
CA ALA A 186 9.74 9.18 17.44
C ALA A 186 9.75 8.96 18.96
N ALA A 187 8.60 8.57 19.53
CA ALA A 187 8.48 8.21 20.95
C ALA A 187 9.38 7.01 21.29
N ARG A 188 9.36 5.96 20.46
CA ARG A 188 10.25 4.80 20.59
C ARG A 188 11.71 5.22 20.64
N LYS A 189 12.16 6.05 19.69
CA LYS A 189 13.56 6.52 19.63
C LYS A 189 13.96 7.31 20.87
N ARG A 190 13.09 8.18 21.39
CA ARG A 190 13.33 8.94 22.64
C ARG A 190 13.50 8.00 23.84
N ILE A 191 12.65 6.99 23.94
CA ILE A 191 12.71 6.01 25.03
C ILE A 191 13.95 5.13 24.90
N GLU A 192 14.30 4.67 23.70
CA GLU A 192 15.53 3.90 23.46
C GLU A 192 16.78 4.71 23.84
N MET A 193 16.83 6.01 23.49
CA MET A 193 17.92 6.90 23.87
C MET A 193 17.98 7.15 25.39
N ALA A 194 16.83 7.38 26.04
CA ALA A 194 16.76 7.63 27.48
C ALA A 194 17.14 6.39 28.31
N LEU A 195 16.74 5.20 27.85
CA LEU A 195 17.10 3.95 28.51
C LEU A 195 18.57 3.59 28.27
N GLY A 196 19.14 3.94 27.11
CA GLY A 196 20.52 3.58 26.75
C GLY A 196 20.76 2.07 26.72
N LEU A 197 19.69 1.27 26.61
CA LEU A 197 19.74 -0.18 26.69
C LEU A 197 19.78 -0.78 25.28
N THR A 198 20.88 -1.44 24.94
CA THR A 198 21.00 -2.21 23.69
C THR A 198 20.20 -3.52 23.73
N MET A 199 19.85 -4.02 24.92
CA MET A 199 19.18 -5.30 25.11
C MET A 199 17.66 -5.19 25.32
N ALA A 200 17.13 -3.98 25.55
CA ALA A 200 15.71 -3.77 25.75
C ALA A 200 15.01 -3.62 24.40
N THR A 201 13.95 -4.40 24.15
CA THR A 201 13.09 -4.13 22.99
C THR A 201 11.94 -3.23 23.43
N VAL A 202 11.84 -2.06 22.78
CA VAL A 202 10.78 -1.08 23.06
C VAL A 202 9.76 -1.12 21.93
N SER A 203 8.51 -1.44 22.27
CA SER A 203 7.37 -1.40 21.36
C SER A 203 6.42 -0.29 21.77
N VAL A 204 6.19 0.69 20.90
CA VAL A 204 5.23 1.78 21.14
C VAL A 204 4.03 1.62 20.21
N LYS A 205 2.82 1.63 20.78
CA LYS A 205 1.57 1.65 20.04
C LYS A 205 0.78 2.89 20.45
N MET A 206 0.20 3.60 19.48
CA MET A 206 -0.72 4.70 19.76
C MET A 206 -2.13 4.14 19.95
N GLN A 207 -2.68 4.30 21.15
CA GLN A 207 -4.06 3.91 21.47
C GLN A 207 -4.90 5.18 21.64
N SER A 208 -6.09 5.19 21.04
CA SER A 208 -7.08 6.24 21.27
C SER A 208 -8.11 5.69 22.25
N ASP A 209 -8.41 6.47 23.30
CA ASP A 209 -9.28 6.02 24.39
C ASP A 209 -10.77 6.00 23.99
N ASN A 210 -11.12 6.63 22.87
CA ASN A 210 -12.50 6.75 22.42
C ASN A 210 -12.76 5.90 21.18
N ALA A 211 -13.37 4.72 21.38
CA ALA A 211 -13.88 3.90 20.29
C ALA A 211 -15.27 4.35 19.80
N ILE A 212 -15.93 5.31 20.47
CA ILE A 212 -17.37 5.58 20.32
C ILE A 212 -17.69 7.05 20.00
N THR A 213 -16.82 8.03 20.28
CA THR A 213 -17.15 9.44 20.03
C THR A 213 -16.69 9.91 18.67
N GLU A 214 -17.56 10.72 18.06
CA GLU A 214 -17.40 11.35 16.76
C GLU A 214 -16.07 12.10 16.65
N TYR A 215 -15.41 11.93 15.51
CA TYR A 215 -14.04 12.38 15.27
C TYR A 215 -13.96 13.90 15.15
N ILE A 216 -13.18 14.53 16.04
CA ILE A 216 -12.81 15.94 15.94
C ILE A 216 -11.47 16.05 15.18
N PRO A 217 -11.42 16.69 13.99
CA PRO A 217 -10.25 16.68 13.10
C PRO A 217 -8.94 17.20 13.70
N TRP A 218 -9.01 18.12 14.64
CA TRP A 218 -7.85 18.78 15.27
C TRP A 218 -7.45 18.17 16.62
N PHE A 219 -8.15 17.15 17.12
CA PHE A 219 -7.94 16.55 18.44
C PHE A 219 -7.65 15.04 18.30
N ASP A 220 -6.37 14.68 18.17
CA ASP A 220 -5.91 13.28 18.17
C ASP A 220 -5.40 12.93 19.57
N ASP A 221 -6.30 12.52 20.46
CA ASP A 221 -6.02 12.09 21.84
C ASP A 221 -5.33 10.72 21.93
N ALA A 222 -4.55 10.37 20.92
CA ALA A 222 -3.87 9.08 20.91
C ALA A 222 -2.73 9.09 21.94
N THR A 223 -2.89 8.34 23.01
CA THR A 223 -1.87 8.18 24.05
C THR A 223 -0.89 7.05 23.65
N PRO A 224 0.43 7.24 23.87
CA PRO A 224 1.41 6.22 23.57
C PRO A 224 1.41 5.14 24.66
N ILE A 225 1.13 3.90 24.26
CA ILE A 225 1.31 2.72 25.09
C ILE A 225 2.67 2.11 24.78
N VAL A 226 3.55 2.15 25.78
CA VAL A 226 4.93 1.69 25.68
C VAL A 226 5.04 0.34 26.36
N ARG A 227 5.46 -0.67 25.59
CA ARG A 227 5.85 -1.99 26.11
C ARG A 227 7.37 -2.10 26.07
N VAL A 228 8.00 -2.18 27.24
CA VAL A 228 9.43 -2.43 27.37
C VAL A 228 9.62 -3.89 27.73
N THR A 229 10.30 -4.66 26.88
CA THR A 229 10.67 -6.05 27.19
C THR A 229 12.12 -6.11 27.65
N LEU A 230 12.36 -6.67 28.84
CA LEU A 230 13.70 -6.80 29.43
C LEU A 230 14.03 -8.27 29.71
N PRO A 231 15.30 -8.70 29.49
CA PRO A 231 15.77 -10.01 29.93
C PRO A 231 15.81 -10.11 31.46
N ASN A 232 15.38 -11.24 32.01
CA ASN A 232 15.35 -11.42 33.47
C ASN A 232 16.76 -11.37 34.08
N SER A 233 17.79 -11.91 33.40
CA SER A 233 19.16 -11.84 33.90
C SER A 233 19.69 -10.42 34.03
N TRP A 234 19.29 -9.52 33.13
CA TRP A 234 19.69 -8.12 33.18
C TRP A 234 19.09 -7.44 34.40
N VAL A 235 17.80 -7.71 34.68
CA VAL A 235 17.09 -7.17 35.85
C VAL A 235 17.71 -7.68 37.14
N GLN A 236 17.98 -8.98 37.26
CA GLN A 236 18.65 -9.56 38.44
C GLN A 236 20.06 -8.98 38.63
N LYS A 237 20.84 -8.83 37.56
CA LYS A 237 22.17 -8.23 37.61
C LYS A 237 22.11 -6.77 38.08
N ARG A 238 21.13 -6.00 37.60
CA ARG A 238 20.93 -4.61 38.04
C ARG A 238 20.39 -4.51 39.45
N ALA A 239 19.50 -5.41 39.88
CA ALA A 239 19.02 -5.48 41.25
C ALA A 239 20.22 -5.64 42.19
N SER A 240 21.14 -6.57 41.90
CA SER A 240 22.34 -6.74 42.73
C SER A 240 23.22 -5.48 42.89
N GLN A 241 23.11 -4.49 41.97
CA GLN A 241 23.86 -3.24 42.02
C GLN A 241 23.08 -2.07 42.65
N VAL A 242 21.78 -1.97 42.37
CA VAL A 242 20.95 -0.78 42.67
C VAL A 242 19.93 -1.05 43.78
N GLY A 243 19.76 -2.31 44.20
CA GLY A 243 18.91 -2.71 45.32
C GLY A 243 17.96 -3.86 44.99
N THR A 244 16.65 -3.61 45.04
CA THR A 244 15.65 -4.63 44.74
C THR A 244 15.25 -4.61 43.27
N GLU A 245 14.63 -5.69 42.79
CA GLU A 245 14.08 -5.73 41.44
C GLU A 245 13.04 -4.61 41.21
N GLU A 246 12.22 -4.32 42.22
CA GLU A 246 11.20 -3.28 42.16
C GLU A 246 11.80 -1.88 41.94
N THR A 247 12.93 -1.55 42.58
CA THR A 247 13.58 -0.24 42.38
C THR A 247 14.15 -0.11 40.97
N VAL A 248 14.68 -1.19 40.41
CA VAL A 248 15.15 -1.23 39.02
C VAL A 248 13.98 -1.02 38.05
N LEU A 249 12.88 -1.75 38.22
CA LEU A 249 11.70 -1.60 37.37
C LEU A 249 11.09 -0.20 37.49
N ALA A 250 10.99 0.34 38.71
CA ALA A 250 10.50 1.70 38.94
C ALA A 250 11.40 2.75 38.25
N SER A 251 12.73 2.58 38.29
CA SER A 251 13.66 3.48 37.61
C SER A 251 13.48 3.46 36.08
N VAL A 252 13.26 2.29 35.49
CA VAL A 252 12.98 2.15 34.05
C VAL A 252 11.67 2.83 33.67
N ILE A 253 10.64 2.68 34.50
CA ILE A 253 9.35 3.37 34.28
C ILE A 253 9.54 4.89 34.39
N ALA A 254 10.28 5.37 35.38
CA ALA A 254 10.55 6.79 35.57
C ALA A 254 11.27 7.40 34.34
N LEU A 255 12.33 6.76 33.86
CA LEU A 255 13.06 7.19 32.66
C LEU A 255 12.19 7.18 31.40
N ALA A 256 11.34 6.15 31.23
CA ALA A 256 10.41 6.09 30.10
C ALA A 256 9.35 7.20 30.16
N LYS A 257 8.83 7.53 31.36
CA LYS A 257 7.89 8.64 31.57
C LYS A 257 8.54 10.01 31.42
N GLU A 258 9.80 10.16 31.81
CA GLU A 258 10.55 11.39 31.58
C GLU A 258 10.73 11.66 30.08
N ALA A 259 11.00 10.62 29.29
CA ALA A 259 11.11 10.73 27.84
C ALA A 259 9.76 11.04 27.15
N VAL A 260 8.65 10.48 27.68
CA VAL A 260 7.30 10.66 27.14
C VAL A 260 6.29 10.77 28.29
N PRO A 261 5.92 12.00 28.74
CA PRO A 261 5.14 12.21 29.95
C PRO A 261 3.70 11.69 29.87
N THR A 262 3.14 11.60 28.66
CA THR A 262 1.77 11.11 28.41
C THR A 262 1.70 9.60 28.21
N ALA A 263 2.82 8.88 28.34
CA ALA A 263 2.86 7.45 28.04
C ALA A 263 2.37 6.56 29.19
N THR A 264 1.61 5.54 28.83
CA THR A 264 1.35 4.40 29.71
C THR A 264 2.42 3.34 29.46
N VAL A 265 3.22 3.02 30.49
CA VAL A 265 4.38 2.13 30.37
C VAL A 265 4.07 0.80 31.05
N SER A 266 4.22 -0.31 30.31
CA SER A 266 4.16 -1.67 30.85
C SER A 266 5.48 -2.38 30.59
N ILE A 267 6.06 -3.00 31.62
CA ILE A 267 7.28 -3.80 31.51
C ILE A 267 6.90 -5.27 31.43
N THR A 268 7.56 -6.00 30.53
CA THR A 268 7.42 -7.45 30.40
C THR A 268 8.80 -8.09 30.54
N LEU A 269 8.91 -9.04 31.46
CA LEU A 269 10.14 -9.79 31.69
C LEU A 269 10.13 -11.02 30.79
N VAL A 270 11.17 -11.16 29.98
CA VAL A 270 11.38 -12.34 29.14
C VAL A 270 12.40 -13.22 29.82
N GLN A 271 12.08 -14.51 30.00
CA GLN A 271 13.06 -15.48 30.44
C GLN A 271 14.13 -15.59 29.37
N ASP A 272 15.40 -15.43 29.76
CA ASP A 272 16.52 -15.58 28.86
C ASP A 272 16.38 -16.91 28.12
N ALA A 273 16.30 -16.86 26.79
CA ALA A 273 16.47 -18.05 25.99
C ALA A 273 17.82 -18.62 26.40
N VAL A 274 17.81 -19.84 26.97
CA VAL A 274 19.03 -20.56 27.29
C VAL A 274 19.82 -20.60 26.01
N ILE A 275 20.84 -19.74 25.91
CA ILE A 275 21.80 -19.76 24.81
C ILE A 275 22.44 -21.13 25.00
N ALA A 276 21.98 -22.10 24.23
CA ALA A 276 22.57 -23.42 24.19
C ALA A 276 24.06 -23.17 23.98
N THR A 277 24.84 -23.41 25.02
CA THR A 277 26.28 -23.28 24.96
C THR A 277 26.70 -24.12 23.75
N PRO A 278 27.36 -23.55 22.73
CA PRO A 278 27.84 -24.37 21.64
C PRO A 278 28.83 -25.34 22.28
N LEU A 279 28.42 -26.60 22.41
CA LEU A 279 29.26 -27.69 22.88
C LEU A 279 30.55 -27.58 22.08
N PHE A 280 31.65 -27.30 22.78
CA PHE A 280 32.98 -27.22 22.18
C PHE A 280 33.18 -28.47 21.32
N VAL A 281 33.20 -28.24 20.01
CA VAL A 281 33.38 -29.29 19.01
C VAL A 281 34.81 -29.80 19.17
N THR A 282 34.96 -30.89 19.90
CA THR A 282 36.18 -31.69 19.89
C THR A 282 36.42 -32.14 18.45
N LYS A 283 37.65 -31.97 17.96
CA LYS A 283 38.04 -32.14 16.55
C LYS A 283 37.78 -33.54 15.97
N GLU A 284 37.36 -34.50 16.78
CA GLU A 284 36.99 -35.85 16.36
C GLU A 284 35.59 -35.95 15.72
N SER A 285 34.78 -34.88 15.77
CA SER A 285 33.38 -34.90 15.34
C SER A 285 33.09 -34.25 13.96
N TYR A 286 34.09 -33.73 13.25
CA TYR A 286 33.82 -33.03 11.97
C TYR A 286 33.38 -34.00 10.86
N ALA A 287 33.97 -35.20 10.81
CA ALA A 287 33.62 -36.22 9.82
C ALA A 287 32.20 -36.79 10.06
N LYS A 288 31.81 -36.98 11.33
CA LYS A 288 30.46 -37.44 11.69
C LYS A 288 29.41 -36.37 11.40
N GLN A 289 29.71 -35.09 11.66
CA GLN A 289 28.79 -33.99 11.33
C GLN A 289 28.60 -33.81 9.83
N ILE A 290 29.65 -33.95 9.02
CA ILE A 290 29.52 -33.90 7.55
C ILE A 290 28.69 -35.09 7.04
N ALA A 291 28.91 -36.30 7.55
CA ALA A 291 28.14 -37.48 7.15
C ALA A 291 26.64 -37.32 7.47
N ILE A 292 26.31 -36.77 8.64
CA ILE A 292 24.92 -36.48 9.03
C ILE A 292 24.33 -35.37 8.15
N GLY A 293 25.09 -34.32 7.86
CA GLY A 293 24.66 -33.22 6.98
C GLY A 293 24.36 -33.69 5.55
N ILE A 294 25.20 -34.56 4.98
CA ILE A 294 24.98 -35.12 3.65
C ILE A 294 23.78 -36.08 3.66
N GLY A 295 23.64 -36.90 4.71
CA GLY A 295 22.48 -37.80 4.86
C GLY A 295 21.16 -37.03 4.91
N LEU A 296 21.12 -35.93 5.68
CA LEU A 296 19.92 -35.10 5.81
C LEU A 296 19.57 -34.36 4.50
N ALA A 297 20.59 -33.86 3.79
CA ALA A 297 20.41 -33.24 2.48
C ALA A 297 19.85 -34.23 1.44
N ALA A 298 20.32 -35.48 1.44
CA ALA A 298 19.82 -36.52 0.54
C ALA A 298 18.35 -36.87 0.82
N VAL A 299 17.95 -36.95 2.09
CA VAL A 299 16.56 -37.20 2.49
C VAL A 299 15.65 -36.05 2.05
N LEU A 300 16.05 -34.80 2.30
CA LEU A 300 15.28 -33.61 1.89
C LEU A 300 15.12 -33.51 0.37
N LEU A 301 16.20 -33.79 -0.38
CA LEU A 301 16.14 -33.79 -1.85
C LEU A 301 15.24 -34.93 -2.38
N SER A 302 15.25 -36.11 -1.74
CA SER A 302 14.36 -37.22 -2.13
C SER A 302 12.88 -36.92 -1.87
N GLY A 303 12.56 -36.23 -0.77
CA GLY A 303 11.20 -35.78 -0.46
C GLY A 303 10.71 -34.70 -1.41
N PHE A 304 11.58 -33.75 -1.79
CA PHE A 304 11.20 -32.66 -2.69
C PHE A 304 10.89 -33.13 -4.13
N VAL A 305 11.59 -34.17 -4.60
CA VAL A 305 11.32 -34.77 -5.92
C VAL A 305 10.03 -35.60 -5.91
N ALA A 306 9.70 -36.24 -4.79
CA ALA A 306 8.45 -36.98 -4.64
C ALA A 306 7.22 -36.06 -4.48
N ASP A 307 7.36 -34.94 -3.75
CA ASP A 307 6.26 -33.98 -3.53
C ASP A 307 5.90 -33.22 -4.82
N ARG A 308 6.89 -32.95 -5.69
CA ARG A 308 6.63 -32.31 -6.99
C ARG A 308 5.83 -33.18 -7.97
N ARG A 309 5.76 -34.50 -7.76
CA ARG A 309 4.97 -35.43 -8.60
C ARG A 309 3.56 -35.70 -8.06
N ARG A 310 3.19 -35.22 -6.88
CA ARG A 310 1.92 -35.56 -6.21
C ARG A 310 1.02 -34.38 -5.87
N ARG A 311 1.20 -33.23 -6.52
CA ARG A 311 0.13 -32.23 -6.59
C ARG A 311 -0.63 -32.38 -7.90
N PRO A 312 -1.72 -33.18 -7.96
CA PRO A 312 -2.77 -32.86 -8.89
C PRO A 312 -3.23 -31.45 -8.52
N GLN A 313 -2.82 -30.48 -9.33
CA GLN A 313 -3.46 -29.21 -9.40
C GLN A 313 -4.91 -29.50 -9.74
N GLU A 314 -5.78 -29.49 -8.73
CA GLU A 314 -7.22 -29.37 -8.93
C GLU A 314 -7.46 -27.93 -9.37
N ILE A 315 -7.00 -27.62 -10.59
CA ILE A 315 -7.48 -26.47 -11.34
C ILE A 315 -8.84 -26.93 -11.82
N THR A 316 -9.88 -26.57 -11.08
CA THR A 316 -11.20 -26.43 -11.65
C THR A 316 -11.12 -25.30 -12.66
N ILE A 317 -10.64 -25.63 -13.87
CA ILE A 317 -10.82 -24.81 -15.06
C ILE A 317 -12.32 -24.84 -15.29
N ILE A 318 -13.04 -23.88 -14.71
CA ILE A 318 -14.30 -23.45 -15.27
C ILE A 318 -13.92 -23.06 -16.69
N LYS A 319 -14.29 -23.88 -17.68
CA LYS A 319 -14.08 -23.57 -19.10
C LYS A 319 -14.60 -22.15 -19.29
N ASN A 320 -13.72 -21.23 -19.72
CA ASN A 320 -14.06 -19.83 -20.00
C ASN A 320 -15.43 -19.79 -20.70
N ALA A 321 -16.45 -19.32 -19.99
CA ALA A 321 -17.75 -19.09 -20.60
C ALA A 321 -17.58 -17.95 -21.60
N GLU A 322 -18.23 -18.04 -22.76
CA GLU A 322 -18.06 -17.05 -23.83
C GLU A 322 -18.54 -15.67 -23.36
N SER A 323 -19.55 -15.60 -22.48
CA SER A 323 -20.11 -14.35 -21.93
C SER A 323 -19.83 -14.17 -20.42
N PRO A 324 -19.60 -12.92 -19.96
CA PRO A 324 -19.37 -12.62 -18.54
C PRO A 324 -20.62 -12.85 -17.67
N GLU A 325 -21.82 -12.81 -18.26
CA GLU A 325 -23.09 -13.07 -17.57
C GLU A 325 -23.29 -14.55 -17.24
N GLU A 326 -22.92 -15.46 -18.15
CA GLU A 326 -22.96 -16.89 -17.88
C GLU A 326 -21.93 -17.31 -16.83
N GLU A 327 -20.76 -16.67 -16.84
CA GLU A 327 -19.72 -16.89 -15.84
C GLU A 327 -20.18 -16.41 -14.46
N ALA A 328 -20.84 -15.25 -14.38
CA ALA A 328 -21.48 -14.74 -13.17
C ALA A 328 -22.52 -15.72 -12.60
N ARG A 329 -23.44 -16.23 -13.45
CA ARG A 329 -24.47 -17.19 -13.02
C ARG A 329 -23.85 -18.49 -12.50
N LYS A 330 -22.84 -19.04 -13.18
CA LYS A 330 -22.12 -20.24 -12.72
C LYS A 330 -21.40 -20.00 -11.39
N ILE A 331 -20.81 -18.83 -11.18
CA ILE A 331 -20.14 -18.49 -9.91
C ILE A 331 -21.17 -18.42 -8.76
N LEU A 332 -22.37 -17.91 -9.04
CA LEU A 332 -23.46 -17.86 -8.04
C LEU A 332 -24.03 -19.24 -7.70
N GLU A 333 -23.94 -20.22 -8.61
CA GLU A 333 -24.33 -21.61 -8.35
C GLU A 333 -23.30 -22.41 -7.54
N LEU A 334 -22.07 -21.90 -7.35
CA LEU A 334 -21.02 -22.56 -6.58
C LEU A 334 -21.14 -22.33 -5.07
N GLU A 335 -20.61 -23.27 -4.28
CA GLU A 335 -20.42 -23.08 -2.84
C GLU A 335 -19.49 -21.88 -2.56
N HIS A 336 -19.75 -21.11 -1.49
CA HIS A 336 -19.05 -19.85 -1.19
C HIS A 336 -17.51 -19.96 -1.28
N SER A 337 -16.91 -21.04 -0.75
CA SER A 337 -15.46 -21.23 -0.79
C SER A 337 -14.92 -21.34 -2.22
N LEU A 338 -15.64 -22.06 -3.08
CA LEU A 338 -15.33 -22.25 -4.49
C LEU A 338 -15.64 -21.01 -5.33
N ALA A 339 -16.75 -20.32 -5.06
CA ALA A 339 -17.10 -19.06 -5.70
C ALA A 339 -16.02 -18.00 -5.47
N ARG A 340 -15.48 -17.91 -4.24
CA ARG A 340 -14.37 -17.00 -3.92
C ARG A 340 -13.12 -17.34 -4.71
N HIS A 341 -12.75 -18.62 -4.77
CA HIS A 341 -11.60 -19.06 -5.57
C HIS A 341 -11.79 -18.80 -7.07
N ALA A 342 -13.01 -18.97 -7.59
CA ALA A 342 -13.34 -18.66 -8.98
C ALA A 342 -13.19 -17.17 -9.28
N ILE A 343 -13.71 -16.29 -8.41
CA ILE A 343 -13.56 -14.82 -8.56
C ILE A 343 -12.09 -14.39 -8.46
N ASP A 344 -11.31 -15.03 -7.59
CA ASP A 344 -9.88 -14.74 -7.45
C ASP A 344 -9.03 -15.26 -8.62
N ALA A 345 -9.51 -16.30 -9.32
CA ALA A 345 -8.90 -16.78 -10.56
C ALA A 345 -9.18 -15.87 -11.77
N LEU A 346 -10.25 -15.07 -11.74
CA LEU A 346 -10.52 -14.06 -12.77
C LEU A 346 -9.50 -12.91 -12.68
N GLY A 347 -8.94 -12.51 -13.82
CA GLY A 347 -7.98 -11.42 -13.92
C GLY A 347 -8.46 -10.25 -14.77
N GLY A 348 -7.98 -9.05 -14.46
CA GLY A 348 -8.11 -7.85 -15.32
C GLY A 348 -9.55 -7.37 -15.54
N VAL A 349 -9.83 -6.88 -16.75
CA VAL A 349 -11.12 -6.29 -17.16
C VAL A 349 -12.27 -7.29 -17.02
N ARG A 350 -12.02 -8.56 -17.34
CA ARG A 350 -13.02 -9.64 -17.26
C ARG A 350 -13.55 -9.85 -15.84
N LYS A 351 -12.69 -9.73 -14.81
CA LYS A 351 -13.11 -9.80 -13.40
C LYS A 351 -14.13 -8.71 -13.07
N VAL A 352 -13.93 -7.50 -13.58
CA VAL A 352 -14.82 -6.36 -13.33
C VAL A 352 -16.16 -6.56 -14.03
N GLU A 353 -16.15 -7.03 -15.28
CA GLU A 353 -17.37 -7.34 -16.05
C GLU A 353 -18.21 -8.43 -15.37
N VAL A 354 -17.58 -9.53 -14.93
CA VAL A 354 -18.27 -10.62 -14.23
C VAL A 354 -18.81 -10.16 -12.88
N LEU A 355 -18.05 -9.40 -12.10
CA LEU A 355 -18.54 -8.84 -10.83
C LEU A 355 -19.71 -7.88 -11.04
N ARG A 356 -19.68 -7.08 -12.11
CA ARG A 356 -20.79 -6.19 -12.48
C ARG A 356 -22.04 -6.98 -12.87
N ALA A 357 -21.86 -8.07 -13.61
CA ALA A 357 -22.95 -8.98 -13.95
C ALA A 357 -23.54 -9.68 -12.71
N ILE A 358 -22.72 -10.08 -11.73
CA ILE A 358 -23.19 -10.63 -10.44
C ILE A 358 -24.00 -9.60 -9.65
N ILE A 359 -23.59 -8.33 -9.64
CA ILE A 359 -24.33 -7.26 -8.96
C ILE A 359 -25.67 -6.99 -9.65
N ASN A 360 -25.69 -7.06 -10.98
CA ASN A 360 -26.89 -6.80 -11.78
C ASN A 360 -27.84 -8.00 -11.87
N SER A 361 -27.41 -9.22 -11.54
CA SER A 361 -28.27 -10.37 -11.45
C SER A 361 -29.12 -10.30 -10.18
N GLU A 362 -30.20 -9.51 -10.24
CA GLU A 362 -31.23 -9.30 -9.21
C GLU A 362 -32.08 -10.56 -8.90
N GLU A 363 -31.70 -11.74 -9.40
CA GLU A 363 -32.58 -12.92 -9.44
C GLU A 363 -32.62 -13.76 -8.14
N LEU A 364 -31.90 -13.37 -7.07
CA LEU A 364 -31.89 -14.09 -5.79
C LEU A 364 -31.90 -13.13 -4.59
N VAL A 365 -32.95 -12.30 -4.47
CA VAL A 365 -33.17 -11.40 -3.33
C VAL A 365 -33.94 -12.07 -2.18
N GLU A 366 -34.43 -13.30 -2.33
CA GLU A 366 -35.34 -13.86 -1.31
C GLU A 366 -34.69 -14.51 -0.09
N ASP A 367 -33.40 -14.90 -0.08
CA ASP A 367 -32.81 -15.58 1.09
C ASP A 367 -31.31 -15.27 1.31
N MET A 368 -30.95 -14.00 1.50
CA MET A 368 -29.67 -13.65 2.14
C MET A 368 -29.91 -13.20 3.58
N PRO A 369 -29.23 -13.80 4.58
CA PRO A 369 -29.26 -13.27 5.93
C PRO A 369 -28.67 -11.86 5.90
N VAL A 370 -29.47 -10.89 6.35
CA VAL A 370 -29.04 -9.50 6.51
C VAL A 370 -27.88 -9.48 7.50
N VAL A 371 -26.66 -9.47 6.97
CA VAL A 371 -25.48 -9.09 7.72
C VAL A 371 -25.51 -7.56 7.75
N GLU A 372 -25.82 -6.99 8.90
CA GLU A 372 -25.58 -5.57 9.16
C GLU A 372 -24.07 -5.31 9.00
N VAL A 373 -23.68 -4.92 7.79
CA VAL A 373 -22.37 -4.34 7.53
C VAL A 373 -22.37 -3.01 8.28
N LYS A 374 -21.56 -2.90 9.33
CA LYS A 374 -21.22 -1.59 9.92
C LYS A 374 -20.88 -0.68 8.75
N GLN A 375 -21.71 0.34 8.52
CA GLN A 375 -21.49 1.31 7.46
C GLN A 375 -20.06 1.83 7.59
N GLY A 376 -19.18 1.31 6.72
CA GLY A 376 -17.88 1.91 6.50
C GLY A 376 -18.17 3.32 6.03
N THR A 377 -17.52 4.28 6.68
CA THR A 377 -17.56 5.71 6.39
C THR A 377 -18.01 5.99 4.97
N GLN A 378 -19.25 6.46 4.86
CA GLN A 378 -19.83 7.02 3.65
C GLN A 378 -18.77 7.90 2.98
N LEU A 379 -18.45 7.61 1.73
CA LEU A 379 -17.49 8.35 0.92
C LEU A 379 -17.73 9.85 1.11
N GLU A 380 -16.71 10.57 1.59
CA GLU A 380 -16.69 12.04 1.70
C GLU A 380 -16.67 12.73 0.31
N LEU A 381 -17.44 12.22 -0.65
CA LEU A 381 -17.67 12.84 -1.95
C LEU A 381 -18.41 14.19 -1.81
N THR A 382 -19.02 14.45 -0.65
CA THR A 382 -19.68 15.73 -0.32
C THR A 382 -18.73 16.82 0.18
N LYS A 383 -17.42 16.58 0.31
CA LYS A 383 -16.46 17.65 0.65
C LYS A 383 -15.90 18.41 -0.55
N CYS A 384 -16.12 17.93 -1.77
CA CYS A 384 -15.68 18.60 -2.99
C CYS A 384 -16.85 19.24 -3.77
N GLY A 385 -18.03 19.42 -3.16
CA GLY A 385 -19.20 20.08 -3.74
C GLY A 385 -19.87 21.03 -2.77
#